data_AF-A0A4V6MD71-F1
#
_entry.id   AF-A0A4V6MD71-F1
#
_cell.length_a   1.000
_cell.length_b   1.000
_cell.length_c   1.000
_cell.angle_alpha   90.00
_cell.angle_beta   90.00
_cell.angle_gamma   90.00
#
_symmetry.space_group_name_H-M   'P 1'
#
loop_
_entity.id
_entity.type
_entity.pdbx_description
1 polymer ?
#
loop_
_entity_poly.entity_id
_entity_poly.type
_entity_poly.pdbx_seq_one_letter_code
_entity_poly.pdbx_strand_id
1 'polypeptide(L)'
;MIEALPDPLLPVSRALADAHATQHHVAGEQCRGSVALIDEAARLRGAAAVRLGRAVSLEREVETRPAQLARLADAMAREKAQWQALAVIELPDGHGGVELDVRAGEHGRSAHGGDVITYDAHGIHNTHMDGFAHIGADGTWHGGIPVSASQTDEDTMVSWARHGIATRGVLLDIPRVRGTEWVTAEDPVTAADLDAALAATGVDFAPGDALLVYQGRDRFEAAGHSYTPGAVPQPRPGIDGSGAEWIAQHQPGLLLWDFHDARRNTQHRLEVHELIWAIGLCIIDNSLLGPAAAALREAGTSVGQLVAAPAAIHRSTGVLINPLLLF
;
A
#
# COMPACT_ATOMS: atom_id res chain seq x y z
N MET A 1 3.86 32.23 22.92
CA MET A 1 3.52 30.84 23.30
C MET A 1 3.40 30.09 22.00
N ILE A 2 4.31 29.15 21.73
CA ILE A 2 4.16 28.25 20.58
C ILE A 2 3.04 27.30 20.98
N GLU A 3 1.92 27.37 20.29
CA GLU A 3 0.80 26.45 20.49
C GLU A 3 1.32 25.03 20.26
N ALA A 4 1.08 24.13 21.22
CA ALA A 4 1.50 22.74 21.06
C ALA A 4 0.79 22.17 19.84
N LEU A 5 1.55 21.63 18.89
CA LEU A 5 0.97 20.94 17.75
C LEU A 5 0.14 19.75 18.25
N PRO A 6 -1.01 19.45 17.61
CA PRO A 6 -1.80 18.28 17.96
C PRO A 6 -0.98 16.99 17.76
N ASP A 7 -1.37 15.93 18.48
CA ASP A 7 -0.73 14.60 18.35
C ASP A 7 -0.60 14.20 16.87
N PRO A 8 0.59 13.72 16.44
CA PRO A 8 0.83 13.29 15.07
C PRO A 8 0.07 12.01 14.67
N LEU A 9 -0.67 11.37 15.58
CA LEU A 9 -1.47 10.18 15.31
C LEU A 9 -2.91 10.32 15.80
N LEU A 10 -3.81 9.54 15.21
CA LEU A 10 -5.11 9.27 15.78
C LEU A 10 -4.96 8.57 17.14
N PRO A 11 -5.87 8.83 18.11
CA PRO A 11 -5.82 8.18 19.43
C PRO A 11 -5.77 6.65 19.37
N VAL A 12 -6.40 6.06 18.36
CA VAL A 12 -6.37 4.61 18.17
C VAL A 12 -5.02 4.11 17.65
N SER A 13 -4.43 4.77 16.67
CA SER A 13 -3.09 4.45 16.17
C SER A 13 -2.06 4.52 17.30
N ARG A 14 -2.21 5.51 18.19
CA ARG A 14 -1.40 5.65 19.41
C ARG A 14 -1.52 4.45 20.34
N ALA A 15 -2.76 4.07 20.68
CA ALA A 15 -3.02 2.92 21.54
C ALA A 15 -2.50 1.59 20.95
N LEU A 16 -2.63 1.42 19.62
CA LEU A 16 -2.09 0.28 18.89
C LEU A 16 -0.55 0.26 18.95
N ALA A 17 0.09 1.41 18.80
CA ALA A 17 1.55 1.52 18.90
C ALA A 17 2.07 1.13 20.29
N ASP A 18 1.43 1.62 21.35
CA ASP A 18 1.81 1.29 22.73
C ASP A 18 1.65 -0.22 23.02
N ALA A 19 0.56 -0.82 22.54
CA ALA A 19 0.33 -2.25 22.66
C ALA A 19 1.36 -3.07 21.88
N HIS A 20 1.65 -2.68 20.63
CA HIS A 20 2.63 -3.34 19.77
C HIS A 20 4.05 -3.25 20.34
N ALA A 21 4.45 -2.07 20.82
CA ALA A 21 5.73 -1.85 21.49
C ALA A 21 5.94 -2.84 22.65
N THR A 22 4.89 -3.09 23.43
CA THR A 22 4.96 -4.01 24.58
C THR A 22 5.05 -5.48 24.16
N GLN A 23 4.47 -5.85 23.02
CA GLN A 23 4.35 -7.24 22.58
C GLN A 23 5.48 -7.72 21.67
N HIS A 24 6.03 -6.81 20.84
CA HIS A 24 6.87 -7.19 19.70
C HIS A 24 8.24 -6.53 19.69
N HIS A 25 8.50 -5.54 20.55
CA HIS A 25 9.82 -4.92 20.63
C HIS A 25 10.67 -5.60 21.71
N VAL A 26 11.82 -6.13 21.29
CA VAL A 26 12.86 -6.64 22.17
C VAL A 26 14.02 -5.64 22.16
N ALA A 27 14.49 -5.24 23.35
CA ALA A 27 15.56 -4.27 23.47
C ALA A 27 16.84 -4.77 22.78
N GLY A 28 17.33 -4.01 21.80
CA GLY A 28 18.52 -4.35 21.01
C GLY A 28 18.24 -5.22 19.78
N GLU A 29 16.99 -5.62 19.54
CA GLU A 29 16.57 -6.28 18.31
C GLU A 29 15.73 -5.32 17.46
N GLN A 30 16.00 -5.31 16.16
CA GLN A 30 15.25 -4.47 15.26
C GLN A 30 13.86 -5.08 14.98
N CYS A 31 12.80 -4.30 15.20
CA CYS A 31 11.46 -4.73 14.82
C CYS A 31 11.36 -4.82 13.29
N ARG A 32 10.90 -5.98 12.82
CA ARG A 32 10.74 -6.30 11.40
C ARG A 32 9.30 -6.09 10.92
N GLY A 33 8.46 -5.48 11.75
CA GLY A 33 7.06 -5.17 11.50
C GLY A 33 6.23 -6.40 11.11
N SER A 34 5.13 -6.14 10.41
CA SER A 34 4.19 -7.14 9.90
C SER A 34 4.85 -8.24 9.04
N VAL A 35 5.87 -7.93 8.23
CA VAL A 35 6.55 -8.93 7.38
C VAL A 35 7.20 -10.05 8.21
N ALA A 36 7.52 -9.80 9.49
CA ALA A 36 8.03 -10.82 10.40
C ALA A 36 7.02 -11.96 10.67
N LEU A 37 5.73 -11.68 10.48
CA LEU A 37 4.65 -12.67 10.64
C LEU A 37 4.62 -13.68 9.48
N ILE A 38 5.32 -13.41 8.37
CA ILE A 38 5.42 -14.31 7.21
C ILE A 38 6.44 -15.42 7.50
N ASP A 39 6.05 -16.31 8.40
CA ASP A 39 6.82 -17.47 8.81
C ASP A 39 6.71 -18.62 7.78
N GLU A 40 7.33 -19.76 8.09
CA GLU A 40 7.29 -20.94 7.24
C GLU A 40 5.85 -21.46 7.05
N ALA A 41 5.00 -21.38 8.07
CA ALA A 41 3.62 -21.82 7.98
C ALA A 41 2.82 -20.93 7.02
N ALA A 42 2.97 -19.61 7.08
CA ALA A 42 2.36 -18.66 6.16
C ALA A 42 2.80 -18.90 4.71
N ARG A 43 4.10 -19.14 4.49
CA ARG A 43 4.66 -19.51 3.18
C ARG A 43 4.05 -20.80 2.63
N LEU A 44 3.93 -21.82 3.48
CA LEU A 44 3.32 -23.11 3.10
C LEU A 44 1.83 -22.99 2.83
N ARG A 45 1.07 -22.16 3.59
CA ARG A 45 -0.33 -21.85 3.27
C ARG A 45 -0.46 -21.23 1.88
N GLY A 46 0.45 -20.31 1.53
CA GLY A 46 0.50 -19.70 0.20
C GLY A 46 0.77 -20.73 -0.89
N ALA A 47 1.85 -21.51 -0.76
CA ALA A 47 2.19 -22.55 -1.74
C ALA A 47 1.04 -23.57 -1.93
N ALA A 48 0.35 -23.95 -0.86
CA ALA A 48 -0.78 -24.87 -0.90
C ALA A 48 -2.07 -24.27 -1.52
N ALA A 49 -2.15 -22.94 -1.65
CA ALA A 49 -3.28 -22.24 -2.26
C ALA A 49 -3.24 -22.29 -3.80
N VAL A 50 -2.07 -22.54 -4.42
CA VAL A 50 -1.94 -22.63 -5.88
C VAL A 50 -2.50 -23.97 -6.36
N ARG A 51 -3.61 -23.93 -7.11
CA ARG A 51 -4.30 -25.12 -7.64
C ARG A 51 -4.36 -25.15 -9.16
N LEU A 52 -4.41 -24.00 -9.81
CA LEU A 52 -4.52 -23.89 -11.27
C LEU A 52 -3.19 -23.53 -11.93
N GLY A 53 -2.23 -22.98 -11.17
CA GLY A 53 -0.94 -22.51 -11.69
C GLY A 53 -1.09 -21.26 -12.57
N ARG A 54 -2.20 -20.53 -12.42
CA ARG A 54 -2.44 -19.26 -13.12
C ARG A 54 -1.87 -18.13 -12.28
N ALA A 55 -1.47 -17.05 -12.93
CA ALA A 55 -0.96 -15.86 -12.26
C ALA A 55 -1.67 -14.61 -12.75
N VAL A 56 -1.90 -13.66 -11.84
CA VAL A 56 -2.40 -12.32 -12.14
C VAL A 56 -1.47 -11.28 -11.54
N SER A 57 -1.09 -10.28 -12.35
CA SER A 57 -0.39 -9.08 -11.90
C SER A 57 -1.36 -8.22 -11.11
N LEU A 58 -0.94 -7.78 -9.92
CA LEU A 58 -1.68 -6.82 -9.10
C LEU A 58 -1.17 -5.39 -9.28
N GLU A 59 -0.26 -5.18 -10.23
CA GLU A 59 0.30 -3.88 -10.59
C GLU A 59 -0.63 -3.10 -11.53
N ARG A 60 -0.76 -1.80 -11.29
CA ARG A 60 -1.22 -0.84 -12.30
C ARG A 60 -0.09 -0.56 -13.27
N GLU A 61 -0.40 -0.53 -14.57
CA GLU A 61 0.57 -0.13 -15.59
C GLU A 61 1.21 1.21 -15.23
N VAL A 62 2.54 1.24 -15.13
CA VAL A 62 3.29 2.48 -14.92
C VAL A 62 3.13 3.34 -16.18
N GLU A 63 2.34 4.40 -16.06
CA GLU A 63 1.97 5.24 -17.19
C GLU A 63 3.13 6.13 -17.64
N THR A 64 3.60 5.91 -18.86
CA THR A 64 4.69 6.68 -19.49
C THR A 64 4.28 7.29 -20.83
N ARG A 65 3.03 7.07 -21.28
CA ARG A 65 2.56 7.53 -22.59
C ARG A 65 2.30 9.05 -22.53
N PRO A 66 2.93 9.85 -23.40
CA PRO A 66 2.81 11.31 -23.35
C PRO A 66 1.37 11.83 -23.37
N ALA A 67 0.49 11.20 -24.15
CA ALA A 67 -0.91 11.60 -24.25
C ALA A 67 -1.70 11.38 -22.94
N GLN A 68 -1.35 10.34 -22.17
CA GLN A 68 -2.00 10.05 -20.89
C GLN A 68 -1.41 10.93 -19.79
N LEU A 69 -0.09 11.07 -19.74
CA LEU A 69 0.58 12.02 -18.84
C LEU A 69 0.05 13.45 -19.03
N ALA A 70 -0.18 13.88 -20.28
CA ALA A 70 -0.79 15.19 -20.56
C ALA A 70 -2.22 15.34 -20.02
N ARG A 71 -3.02 14.26 -19.97
CA ARG A 71 -4.35 14.29 -19.34
C ARG A 71 -4.28 14.35 -17.82
N LEU A 72 -3.25 13.74 -17.24
CA LEU A 72 -3.00 13.75 -15.80
C LEU A 72 -2.33 15.05 -15.32
N ALA A 73 -1.70 15.80 -16.23
CA ALA A 73 -0.95 17.02 -15.91
C ALA A 73 -1.76 18.04 -15.10
N ASP A 74 -3.04 18.22 -15.41
CA ASP A 74 -3.91 19.12 -14.65
C ASP A 74 -4.15 18.64 -13.21
N ALA A 75 -4.27 17.33 -12.99
CA ALA A 75 -4.42 16.75 -11.66
C ALA A 75 -3.12 16.86 -10.85
N MET A 76 -1.98 16.55 -11.49
CA MET A 76 -0.66 16.70 -10.88
C MET A 76 -0.34 18.15 -10.53
N ALA A 77 -0.70 19.11 -11.39
CA ALA A 77 -0.51 20.53 -11.11
C ALA A 77 -1.37 21.01 -9.92
N ARG A 78 -2.60 20.49 -9.78
CA ARG A 78 -3.44 20.76 -8.61
C ARG A 78 -2.84 20.18 -7.34
N GLU A 79 -2.35 18.95 -7.39
CA GLU A 79 -1.67 18.31 -6.26
C GLU A 79 -0.43 19.09 -5.83
N LYS A 80 0.45 19.43 -6.78
CA LYS A 80 1.61 20.28 -6.55
C LYS A 80 1.22 21.58 -5.85
N ALA A 81 0.19 22.28 -6.34
CA ALA A 81 -0.28 23.51 -5.72
C ALA A 81 -0.79 23.30 -4.28
N GLN A 82 -1.42 22.15 -3.99
CA GLN A 82 -1.88 21.80 -2.65
C GLN A 82 -0.70 21.56 -1.70
N TRP A 83 0.30 20.78 -2.11
CA TRP A 83 1.51 20.55 -1.31
C TRP A 83 2.29 21.84 -1.04
N GLN A 84 2.40 22.71 -2.04
CA GLN A 84 3.01 24.04 -1.88
C GLN A 84 2.25 24.91 -0.88
N ALA A 85 0.92 24.87 -0.91
CA ALA A 85 0.08 25.61 0.03
C ALA A 85 0.25 25.11 1.49
N LEU A 86 0.56 23.83 1.68
CA LEU A 86 0.88 23.25 2.99
C LEU A 86 2.30 23.57 3.47
N ALA A 87 3.10 24.27 2.66
CA ALA A 87 4.49 24.64 2.96
C ALA A 87 5.37 23.44 3.35
N VAL A 88 5.09 22.26 2.79
CA VAL A 88 5.91 21.06 2.97
C VAL A 88 7.17 21.20 2.13
N ILE A 89 8.25 21.66 2.76
CA ILE A 89 9.53 21.98 2.10
C ILE A 89 10.16 20.73 1.44
N GLU A 90 9.85 19.55 1.95
CA GLU A 90 10.44 18.27 1.54
C GLU A 90 9.77 17.67 0.28
N LEU A 91 8.50 17.99 0.02
CA LEU A 91 7.71 17.55 -1.15
C LEU A 91 7.04 18.75 -1.85
N PRO A 92 7.80 19.77 -2.28
CA PRO A 92 7.22 21.01 -2.83
C PRO A 92 6.58 20.83 -4.20
N ASP A 93 6.82 19.70 -4.86
CA ASP A 93 6.25 19.36 -6.17
C ASP A 93 5.15 18.28 -6.08
N GLY A 94 4.82 17.82 -4.87
CA GLY A 94 3.90 16.72 -4.62
C GLY A 94 4.41 15.38 -5.14
N HIS A 95 3.49 14.44 -5.35
CA HIS A 95 3.85 13.15 -5.95
C HIS A 95 4.07 13.28 -7.45
N GLY A 96 5.30 12.94 -7.86
CA GLY A 96 5.73 13.00 -9.25
C GLY A 96 5.14 11.89 -10.12
N GLY A 97 5.08 12.14 -11.43
CA GLY A 97 4.80 11.11 -12.43
C GLY A 97 6.05 10.26 -12.71
N VAL A 98 5.97 9.43 -13.74
CA VAL A 98 7.14 8.69 -14.24
C VAL A 98 7.68 9.38 -15.49
N GLU A 99 8.97 9.69 -15.46
CA GLU A 99 9.73 10.15 -16.62
C GLU A 99 10.52 8.97 -17.19
N LEU A 100 10.44 8.78 -18.50
CA LEU A 100 11.10 7.70 -19.22
C LEU A 100 11.87 8.29 -20.42
N ASP A 101 13.19 8.14 -20.42
CA ASP A 101 14.06 8.41 -21.56
C ASP A 101 14.48 7.07 -22.20
N VAL A 102 13.97 6.78 -23.41
CA VAL A 102 14.34 5.59 -24.18
C VAL A 102 15.28 5.99 -25.31
N ARG A 103 16.44 5.33 -25.37
CA ARG A 103 17.44 5.49 -26.43
C ARG A 103 17.57 4.19 -27.20
N ALA A 104 17.25 4.23 -28.47
CA ALA A 104 17.45 3.10 -29.38
C ALA A 104 18.42 3.50 -30.51
N GLY A 105 19.29 2.58 -30.92
CA GLY A 105 20.25 2.80 -31.99
C GLY A 105 20.54 1.53 -32.77
N GLU A 106 20.85 1.69 -34.05
CA GLU A 106 21.19 0.60 -34.97
C GLU A 106 22.68 0.66 -35.34
N HIS A 107 23.32 -0.51 -35.43
CA HIS A 107 24.65 -0.68 -35.96
C HIS A 107 24.69 -1.90 -36.91
N GLY A 108 24.69 -1.64 -38.22
CA GLY A 108 24.58 -2.69 -39.23
C GLY A 108 23.21 -3.39 -39.18
N ARG A 109 23.19 -4.66 -38.81
CA ARG A 109 21.95 -5.45 -38.61
C ARG A 109 21.57 -5.61 -37.12
N SER A 110 22.32 -4.99 -36.21
CA SER A 110 22.08 -5.05 -34.77
C SER A 110 21.35 -3.80 -34.30
N ALA A 111 20.39 -3.97 -33.40
CA ALA A 111 19.72 -2.87 -32.70
C ALA A 111 19.97 -3.02 -31.19
N HIS A 112 20.16 -1.89 -30.51
CA HIS A 112 20.29 -1.82 -29.06
C HIS A 112 19.32 -0.77 -28.52
N GLY A 113 18.70 -1.07 -27.39
CA GLY A 113 17.89 -0.14 -26.62
C GLY A 113 18.47 0.02 -25.22
N GLY A 114 18.30 1.20 -24.63
CA GLY A 114 18.56 1.46 -23.23
C GLY A 114 17.68 2.60 -22.75
N ASP A 115 17.46 2.65 -21.44
CA ASP A 115 16.45 3.49 -20.83
C ASP A 115 16.90 4.07 -19.48
N VAL A 116 16.40 5.26 -19.16
CA VAL A 116 16.52 5.90 -17.85
C VAL A 116 15.12 6.23 -17.37
N ILE A 117 14.79 5.77 -16.16
CA ILE A 117 13.50 6.00 -15.53
C ILE A 117 13.70 6.81 -14.26
N THR A 118 12.92 7.89 -14.13
CA THR A 118 12.77 8.65 -12.88
C THR A 118 11.32 8.52 -12.43
N TYR A 119 11.10 8.18 -11.17
CA TYR A 119 9.75 8.07 -10.60
C TYR A 119 9.73 8.57 -9.16
N ASP A 120 8.59 9.11 -8.73
CA ASP A 120 8.24 9.14 -7.32
C ASP A 120 7.65 7.78 -6.93
N ALA A 121 8.18 7.20 -5.86
CA ALA A 121 7.71 5.92 -5.38
C ALA A 121 6.28 6.02 -4.83
N HIS A 122 5.95 7.15 -4.18
CA HIS A 122 4.71 7.30 -3.44
C HIS A 122 3.66 8.09 -4.21
N GLY A 123 2.43 8.03 -3.73
CA GLY A 123 1.30 8.79 -4.28
C GLY A 123 0.13 7.89 -4.65
N ILE A 124 -0.70 8.34 -5.58
CA ILE A 124 -1.96 7.64 -5.90
C ILE A 124 -1.98 7.00 -7.28
N HIS A 125 -0.85 6.93 -7.98
CA HIS A 125 -0.83 6.54 -9.40
C HIS A 125 -0.26 5.14 -9.61
N ASN A 126 0.90 4.87 -9.02
CA ASN A 126 1.65 3.66 -9.27
C ASN A 126 1.44 2.67 -8.12
N THR A 127 1.38 1.38 -8.46
CA THR A 127 1.46 0.34 -7.44
C THR A 127 2.85 0.34 -6.82
N HIS A 128 2.91 0.58 -5.51
CA HIS A 128 4.18 0.74 -4.81
C HIS A 128 4.08 0.19 -3.40
N MET A 129 5.24 -0.20 -2.86
CA MET A 129 5.38 -0.67 -1.49
C MET A 129 5.91 0.45 -0.60
N ASP A 130 5.23 0.69 0.52
CA ASP A 130 5.65 1.66 1.54
C ASP A 130 6.50 0.99 2.60
N GLY A 131 7.72 1.49 2.79
CA GLY A 131 8.67 1.07 3.82
C GLY A 131 8.43 1.70 5.19
N PHE A 132 9.19 1.24 6.18
CA PHE A 132 9.12 1.76 7.55
C PHE A 132 9.38 3.27 7.67
N ALA A 133 10.17 3.83 6.74
CA ALA A 133 10.49 5.25 6.68
C ALA A 133 9.50 6.07 5.84
N HIS A 134 8.32 5.52 5.49
CA HIS A 134 7.29 6.27 4.76
C HIS A 134 6.48 7.21 5.68
N ILE A 135 5.98 6.70 6.81
CA ILE A 135 5.21 7.47 7.81
C ILE A 135 5.91 7.44 9.16
N GLY A 136 6.13 8.62 9.72
CA GLY A 136 6.79 8.81 11.02
C GLY A 136 5.92 9.57 12.02
N ALA A 137 6.19 9.34 13.30
CA ALA A 137 5.63 10.11 14.41
C ALA A 137 6.69 10.32 15.49
N ASP A 138 6.53 11.40 16.27
CA ASP A 138 7.39 11.69 17.43
C ASP A 138 8.90 11.77 17.10
N GLY A 139 9.23 12.22 15.89
CA GLY A 139 10.61 12.32 15.41
C GLY A 139 11.27 10.97 15.08
N THR A 140 10.47 9.91 14.94
CA THR A 140 10.93 8.54 14.68
C THR A 140 10.16 7.86 13.56
N TRP A 141 10.80 6.92 12.89
CA TRP A 141 10.17 5.87 12.10
C TRP A 141 9.72 4.72 12.99
N HIS A 142 9.08 3.71 12.40
CA HIS A 142 8.70 2.51 13.13
C HIS A 142 9.87 1.91 13.92
N GLY A 143 9.59 1.47 15.14
CA GLY A 143 10.58 0.92 16.06
C GLY A 143 11.52 1.92 16.72
N GLY A 144 11.12 3.19 16.77
CA GLY A 144 11.85 4.23 17.49
C GLY A 144 13.13 4.67 16.80
N ILE A 145 13.29 4.32 15.52
CA ILE A 145 14.44 4.71 14.70
C ILE A 145 14.35 6.22 14.49
N PRO A 146 15.32 7.02 14.96
CA PRO A 146 15.26 8.46 14.76
C PRO A 146 15.20 8.81 13.27
N VAL A 147 14.44 9.85 12.90
CA VAL A 147 14.37 10.31 11.50
C VAL A 147 15.77 10.59 10.91
N SER A 148 16.68 11.11 11.73
CA SER A 148 18.08 11.37 11.36
C SER A 148 18.93 10.10 11.16
N ALA A 149 18.50 8.96 11.72
CA ALA A 149 19.19 7.68 11.66
C ALA A 149 18.85 6.84 10.41
N SER A 150 18.01 7.36 9.51
CA SER A 150 17.67 6.76 8.20
C SER A 150 18.84 6.80 7.18
N GLN A 151 19.98 6.30 7.64
CA GLN A 151 21.23 6.12 6.92
C GLN A 151 21.73 4.65 7.01
N THR A 152 20.94 3.75 7.61
CA THR A 152 21.31 2.33 7.78
C THR A 152 20.44 1.44 6.88
N ASP A 153 20.82 0.18 6.67
CA ASP A 153 20.04 -0.79 5.86
C ASP A 153 18.75 -1.25 6.57
N GLU A 154 18.67 -1.00 7.87
CA GLU A 154 17.74 -1.61 8.81
C GLU A 154 16.28 -1.19 8.54
N ASP A 155 16.01 0.08 8.27
CA ASP A 155 14.68 0.66 8.04
C ASP A 155 14.27 0.79 6.56
N THR A 156 15.05 0.17 5.65
CA THR A 156 14.93 0.40 4.21
C THR A 156 14.29 -0.78 3.48
N MET A 157 13.93 -0.57 2.22
CA MET A 157 13.51 -1.66 1.30
C MET A 157 14.46 -2.85 1.25
N VAL A 158 15.74 -2.67 1.58
CA VAL A 158 16.72 -3.76 1.69
C VAL A 158 16.31 -4.79 2.75
N SER A 159 15.79 -4.36 3.90
CA SER A 159 15.39 -5.24 5.01
C SER A 159 14.31 -6.24 4.57
N TRP A 160 13.33 -5.77 3.80
CA TRP A 160 12.26 -6.60 3.26
C TRP A 160 12.68 -7.41 2.04
N ALA A 161 13.46 -6.82 1.13
CA ALA A 161 13.97 -7.50 -0.06
C ALA A 161 14.81 -8.74 0.30
N ARG A 162 15.62 -8.67 1.37
CA ARG A 162 16.43 -9.80 1.85
C ARG A 162 15.60 -10.96 2.43
N HIS A 163 14.39 -10.69 2.91
CA HIS A 163 13.54 -11.72 3.51
C HIS A 163 12.68 -12.49 2.49
N GLY A 164 12.38 -11.85 1.35
CA GLY A 164 11.48 -12.38 0.33
C GLY A 164 10.04 -12.49 0.84
N ILE A 165 9.13 -11.71 0.28
CA ILE A 165 7.72 -11.75 0.67
C ILE A 165 6.97 -12.73 -0.23
N ALA A 166 6.65 -13.88 0.34
CA ALA A 166 5.80 -14.88 -0.29
C ALA A 166 4.87 -15.48 0.78
N THR A 167 3.56 -15.36 0.62
CA THR A 167 2.58 -15.81 1.61
C THR A 167 1.25 -16.16 0.94
N ARG A 168 0.26 -16.64 1.70
CA ARG A 168 -1.11 -16.74 1.21
C ARG A 168 -1.73 -15.34 1.13
N GLY A 169 -2.14 -14.92 -0.05
CA GLY A 169 -3.04 -13.77 -0.22
C GLY A 169 -4.49 -14.19 -0.05
N VAL A 170 -5.27 -13.39 0.68
CA VAL A 170 -6.72 -13.54 0.84
C VAL A 170 -7.39 -12.27 0.31
N LEU A 171 -8.20 -12.40 -0.74
CA LEU A 171 -8.90 -11.28 -1.36
C LEU A 171 -10.28 -11.08 -0.74
N LEU A 172 -10.50 -9.89 -0.19
CA LEU A 172 -11.77 -9.39 0.31
C LEU A 172 -12.40 -8.47 -0.74
N ASP A 173 -13.52 -8.92 -1.33
CA ASP A 173 -14.28 -8.17 -2.34
C ASP A 173 -15.39 -7.35 -1.66
N ILE A 174 -15.06 -6.11 -1.28
CA ILE A 174 -15.98 -5.23 -0.56
C ILE A 174 -17.23 -4.87 -1.39
N PRO A 175 -17.10 -4.45 -2.67
CA PRO A 175 -18.27 -4.16 -3.50
C PRO A 175 -19.23 -5.35 -3.59
N ARG A 176 -18.72 -6.58 -3.67
CA ARG A 176 -19.56 -7.78 -3.72
C ARG A 176 -20.40 -7.99 -2.46
N VAL A 177 -19.82 -7.85 -1.27
CA VAL A 177 -20.60 -8.05 -0.03
C VAL A 177 -21.59 -6.92 0.23
N ARG A 178 -21.29 -5.71 -0.25
CA ARG A 178 -22.21 -4.56 -0.20
C ARG A 178 -23.28 -4.58 -1.30
N GLY A 179 -23.06 -5.32 -2.39
CA GLY A 179 -23.90 -5.24 -3.58
C GLY A 179 -23.77 -3.89 -4.32
N THR A 180 -22.59 -3.26 -4.24
CA THR A 180 -22.26 -1.99 -4.91
C THR A 180 -21.21 -2.20 -6.00
N GLU A 181 -20.95 -1.18 -6.82
CA GLU A 181 -19.90 -1.23 -7.84
C GLU A 181 -18.51 -0.85 -7.29
N TRP A 182 -18.48 0.11 -6.36
CA TRP A 182 -17.28 0.60 -5.69
C TRP A 182 -17.63 1.25 -4.35
N VAL A 183 -16.62 1.39 -3.50
CA VAL A 183 -16.67 2.19 -2.26
C VAL A 183 -16.68 3.67 -2.63
N THR A 184 -17.45 4.48 -1.90
CA THR A 184 -17.51 5.93 -2.10
C THR A 184 -16.86 6.65 -0.94
N ALA A 185 -16.66 7.97 -1.07
CA ALA A 185 -16.26 8.74 0.07
C ALA A 185 -17.32 8.57 1.16
N GLU A 186 -18.60 8.76 0.85
CA GLU A 186 -19.77 8.84 1.76
C GLU A 186 -19.95 7.60 2.63
N ASP A 187 -19.53 6.46 2.12
CA ASP A 187 -19.70 5.15 2.73
C ASP A 187 -18.36 4.39 2.71
N PRO A 188 -17.39 4.75 3.55
CA PRO A 188 -16.06 4.13 3.57
C PRO A 188 -16.10 2.69 4.09
N VAL A 189 -15.05 1.91 3.85
CA VAL A 189 -14.93 0.54 4.37
C VAL A 189 -14.76 0.55 5.88
N THR A 190 -15.60 -0.22 6.57
CA THR A 190 -15.61 -0.39 8.02
C THR A 190 -15.11 -1.77 8.44
N ALA A 191 -14.87 -1.97 9.73
CA ALA A 191 -14.61 -3.30 10.30
C ALA A 191 -15.67 -4.34 9.92
N ALA A 192 -16.95 -3.95 9.93
CA ALA A 192 -18.06 -4.85 9.63
C ALA A 192 -18.06 -5.32 8.17
N ASP A 193 -17.59 -4.48 7.24
CA ASP A 193 -17.43 -4.86 5.84
C ASP A 193 -16.29 -5.85 5.65
N LEU A 194 -15.17 -5.64 6.34
CA LEU A 194 -14.02 -6.55 6.31
C LEU A 194 -14.39 -7.91 6.91
N ASP A 195 -15.12 -7.95 8.03
CA ASP A 195 -15.67 -9.18 8.61
C ASP A 195 -16.61 -9.89 7.63
N ALA A 196 -17.56 -9.16 7.04
CA ALA A 196 -18.50 -9.74 6.09
C ALA A 196 -17.81 -10.29 4.83
N ALA A 197 -16.82 -9.55 4.30
CA ALA A 197 -16.02 -9.99 3.17
C ALA A 197 -15.16 -11.20 3.50
N LEU A 198 -14.52 -11.23 4.68
CA LEU A 198 -13.73 -12.37 5.12
C LEU A 198 -14.61 -13.61 5.31
N ALA A 199 -15.77 -13.46 5.97
CA ALA A 199 -16.73 -14.56 6.14
C ALA A 199 -17.21 -15.11 4.78
N ALA A 200 -17.42 -14.25 3.78
CA ALA A 200 -17.82 -14.65 2.44
C ALA A 200 -16.75 -15.47 1.69
N THR A 201 -15.48 -15.38 2.09
CA THR A 201 -14.40 -16.22 1.52
C THR A 201 -14.43 -17.66 2.03
N GLY A 202 -14.98 -17.89 3.23
CA GLY A 202 -14.89 -19.17 3.94
C GLY A 202 -13.46 -19.54 4.40
N VAL A 203 -12.53 -18.57 4.38
CA VAL A 203 -11.12 -18.77 4.75
C VAL A 203 -10.93 -18.40 6.22
N ASP A 204 -10.21 -19.25 6.95
CA ASP A 204 -9.65 -18.91 8.25
C ASP A 204 -8.38 -18.07 8.04
N PHE A 205 -8.49 -16.75 8.20
CA PHE A 205 -7.37 -15.81 8.03
C PHE A 205 -6.42 -15.94 9.22
N ALA A 206 -5.13 -16.14 8.94
CA ALA A 206 -4.13 -16.35 9.97
C ALA A 206 -3.05 -15.27 9.90
N PRO A 207 -2.43 -14.90 11.03
CA PRO A 207 -1.30 -13.98 11.04
C PRO A 207 -0.24 -14.35 10.00
N GLY A 208 0.29 -13.33 9.31
CA GLY A 208 1.24 -13.51 8.22
C GLY A 208 0.64 -13.76 6.85
N ASP A 209 -0.67 -14.01 6.73
CA ASP A 209 -1.36 -13.93 5.44
C ASP A 209 -1.33 -12.49 4.92
N ALA A 210 -1.33 -12.32 3.59
CA ALA A 210 -1.52 -11.03 2.97
C ALA A 210 -3.02 -10.74 2.81
N LEU A 211 -3.42 -9.53 3.19
CA LEU A 211 -4.80 -9.06 3.06
C LEU A 211 -4.92 -8.22 1.78
N LEU A 212 -5.76 -8.64 0.84
CA LEU A 212 -6.03 -7.91 -0.40
C LEU A 212 -7.44 -7.32 -0.32
N VAL A 213 -7.57 -6.01 -0.07
CA VAL A 213 -8.87 -5.34 0.06
C VAL A 213 -9.24 -4.66 -1.25
N TYR A 214 -10.13 -5.31 -2.02
CA TYR A 214 -10.67 -4.75 -3.26
C TYR A 214 -11.88 -3.87 -2.96
N GLN A 215 -11.80 -2.60 -3.34
CA GLN A 215 -12.81 -1.58 -3.08
C GLN A 215 -13.46 -1.02 -4.35
N GLY A 216 -13.06 -1.49 -5.54
CA GLY A 216 -13.70 -1.17 -6.82
C GLY A 216 -13.10 0.02 -7.56
N ARG A 217 -11.84 0.39 -7.27
CA ARG A 217 -11.24 1.60 -7.85
C ARG A 217 -11.10 1.57 -9.37
N ASP A 218 -10.75 0.43 -9.94
CA ASP A 218 -10.65 0.26 -11.40
C ASP A 218 -11.97 0.57 -12.11
N ARG A 219 -13.11 0.13 -11.53
CA ARG A 219 -14.45 0.46 -12.04
C ARG A 219 -14.80 1.92 -11.85
N PHE A 220 -14.47 2.49 -10.70
CA PHE A 220 -14.68 3.92 -10.41
C PHE A 220 -13.96 4.80 -11.45
N GLU A 221 -12.70 4.50 -11.75
CA GLU A 221 -11.91 5.23 -12.75
C GLU A 221 -12.42 4.97 -14.18
N ALA A 222 -12.81 3.74 -14.51
CA ALA A 222 -13.43 3.41 -15.80
C ALA A 222 -14.77 4.14 -16.04
N ALA A 223 -15.49 4.49 -14.98
CA ALA A 223 -16.70 5.31 -15.03
C ALA A 223 -16.41 6.82 -15.22
N GLY A 224 -15.13 7.21 -15.32
CA GLY A 224 -14.71 8.59 -15.54
C GLY A 224 -14.54 9.41 -14.26
N HIS A 225 -14.62 8.77 -13.09
CA HIS A 225 -14.28 9.43 -11.83
C HIS A 225 -12.77 9.50 -11.63
N SER A 226 -12.31 10.47 -10.84
CA SER A 226 -10.88 10.65 -10.54
C SER A 226 -10.67 10.48 -9.04
N TYR A 227 -9.75 9.60 -8.65
CA TYR A 227 -9.32 9.49 -7.27
C TYR A 227 -8.39 10.66 -6.95
N THR A 228 -8.74 11.49 -5.97
CA THR A 228 -7.98 12.71 -5.68
C THR A 228 -6.77 12.42 -4.79
N PRO A 229 -5.63 13.09 -5.02
CA PRO A 229 -4.43 12.92 -4.21
C PRO A 229 -4.61 13.27 -2.72
N GLY A 230 -3.73 12.70 -1.90
CA GLY A 230 -3.79 12.77 -0.43
C GLY A 230 -3.25 14.06 0.19
N ALA A 231 -2.84 15.06 -0.61
CA ALA A 231 -2.33 16.33 -0.09
C ALA A 231 -3.41 17.07 0.72
N VAL A 232 -4.66 17.08 0.24
CA VAL A 232 -5.76 17.75 0.94
C VAL A 232 -6.35 16.83 2.00
N PRO A 233 -6.46 17.28 3.27
CA PRO A 233 -7.19 16.55 4.30
C PRO A 233 -8.70 16.63 4.02
N GLN A 234 -9.19 15.76 3.14
CA GLN A 234 -10.61 15.67 2.78
C GLN A 234 -11.07 14.21 2.72
N PRO A 235 -12.36 13.94 2.99
CA PRO A 235 -12.93 12.62 2.82
C PRO A 235 -12.75 12.09 1.38
N ARG A 236 -12.46 10.79 1.25
CA ARG A 236 -12.31 10.09 -0.03
C ARG A 236 -12.75 8.63 0.10
N PRO A 237 -13.00 7.91 -1.02
CA PRO A 237 -13.18 6.46 -0.96
C PRO A 237 -11.96 5.81 -0.30
N GLY A 238 -12.22 4.84 0.59
CA GLY A 238 -11.15 4.23 1.37
C GLY A 238 -11.63 3.50 2.62
N ILE A 239 -10.66 3.10 3.44
CA ILE A 239 -10.86 2.43 4.72
C ILE A 239 -10.89 3.45 5.87
N ASP A 240 -11.87 3.31 6.76
CA ASP A 240 -12.02 4.18 7.94
C ASP A 240 -11.24 3.68 9.17
N GLY A 241 -11.39 4.38 10.30
CA GLY A 241 -10.68 4.07 11.53
C GLY A 241 -11.04 2.69 12.10
N SER A 242 -12.32 2.28 11.98
CA SER A 242 -12.74 0.95 12.41
C SER A 242 -12.11 -0.15 11.55
N GLY A 243 -12.00 0.09 10.23
CA GLY A 243 -11.30 -0.81 9.32
C GLY A 243 -9.81 -0.90 9.63
N ALA A 244 -9.15 0.22 9.95
CA ALA A 244 -7.76 0.24 10.38
C ALA A 244 -7.54 -0.58 11.68
N GLU A 245 -8.41 -0.41 12.68
CA GLU A 245 -8.40 -1.22 13.90
C GLU A 245 -8.54 -2.71 13.60
N TRP A 246 -9.48 -3.08 12.73
CA TRP A 246 -9.71 -4.45 12.31
C TRP A 246 -8.47 -5.05 11.65
N ILE A 247 -7.83 -4.30 10.75
CA ILE A 247 -6.59 -4.71 10.07
C ILE A 247 -5.49 -4.99 11.08
N ALA A 248 -5.28 -4.08 12.05
CA ALA A 248 -4.27 -4.26 13.08
C ALA A 248 -4.52 -5.51 13.94
N GLN A 249 -5.78 -5.80 14.27
CA GLN A 249 -6.17 -6.97 15.07
C GLN A 249 -5.97 -8.31 14.34
N HIS A 250 -6.12 -8.33 13.01
CA HIS A 250 -5.96 -9.55 12.20
C HIS A 250 -4.51 -9.83 11.79
N GLN A 251 -3.59 -8.90 12.08
CA GLN A 251 -2.15 -9.08 11.92
C GLN A 251 -1.73 -9.60 10.53
N PRO A 252 -2.16 -8.97 9.43
CA PRO A 252 -1.69 -9.35 8.11
C PRO A 252 -0.17 -9.16 8.01
N GLY A 253 0.50 -10.04 7.28
CA GLY A 253 1.92 -9.86 6.95
C GLY A 253 2.16 -8.75 5.93
N LEU A 254 1.13 -8.43 5.14
CA LEU A 254 1.14 -7.44 4.08
C LEU A 254 -0.31 -6.99 3.79
N LEU A 255 -0.53 -5.69 3.58
CA LEU A 255 -1.78 -5.15 3.08
C LEU A 255 -1.63 -4.74 1.62
N LEU A 256 -2.58 -5.11 0.77
CA LEU A 256 -2.73 -4.61 -0.59
C LEU A 256 -4.14 -4.08 -0.75
N TRP A 257 -4.27 -2.90 -1.34
CA TRP A 257 -5.54 -2.20 -1.47
C TRP A 257 -5.50 -1.23 -2.64
N ASP A 258 -6.68 -0.90 -3.17
CA ASP A 258 -6.84 -0.10 -4.37
C ASP A 258 -7.25 1.36 -4.06
N PHE A 259 -8.14 1.59 -3.10
CA PHE A 259 -8.33 2.89 -2.43
C PHE A 259 -7.61 2.94 -1.08
N HIS A 260 -7.20 4.14 -0.67
CA HIS A 260 -6.36 4.33 0.51
C HIS A 260 -7.24 4.67 1.74
N ASP A 261 -6.79 5.54 2.65
CA ASP A 261 -7.54 5.91 3.87
C ASP A 261 -8.71 6.83 3.54
N ALA A 262 -9.83 6.64 4.22
CA ALA A 262 -11.07 7.38 3.99
C ALA A 262 -10.99 8.86 4.41
N ARG A 263 -10.11 9.20 5.36
CA ARG A 263 -9.96 10.53 5.98
C ARG A 263 -11.28 11.12 6.47
N ARG A 264 -12.17 10.25 6.99
CA ARG A 264 -13.46 10.64 7.59
C ARG A 264 -13.38 10.90 9.09
N ASN A 265 -12.24 10.67 9.70
CA ASN A 265 -12.01 11.03 11.08
C ASN A 265 -12.02 12.56 11.28
N THR A 266 -12.22 12.99 12.53
CA THR A 266 -12.37 14.41 12.92
C THR A 266 -11.12 15.26 12.66
N GLN A 267 -9.98 14.63 12.42
CA GLN A 267 -8.71 15.30 12.17
C GLN A 267 -8.27 15.18 10.69
N HIS A 268 -9.08 14.51 9.84
CA HIS A 268 -8.77 14.18 8.44
C HIS A 268 -7.38 13.53 8.24
N ARG A 269 -6.92 12.80 9.25
CA ARG A 269 -5.65 12.07 9.30
C ARG A 269 -5.73 10.75 8.54
N LEU A 270 -4.58 10.12 8.36
CA LEU A 270 -4.46 8.82 7.71
C LEU A 270 -4.89 7.71 8.68
N GLU A 271 -5.93 6.94 8.36
CA GLU A 271 -6.39 5.85 9.22
C GLU A 271 -5.48 4.63 9.17
N VAL A 272 -5.13 4.14 7.97
CA VAL A 272 -4.39 2.88 7.78
C VAL A 272 -2.90 3.14 7.62
N HIS A 273 -2.47 4.21 6.96
CA HIS A 273 -1.03 4.50 6.82
C HIS A 273 -0.36 4.79 8.17
N GLU A 274 -1.09 5.30 9.17
CA GLU A 274 -0.57 5.45 10.53
C GLU A 274 -0.16 4.10 11.16
N LEU A 275 -0.68 2.97 10.66
CA LEU A 275 -0.26 1.62 11.08
C LEU A 275 1.17 1.26 10.62
N ILE A 276 1.72 1.94 9.61
CA ILE A 276 3.14 1.80 9.25
C ILE A 276 4.01 2.13 10.46
N TRP A 277 3.76 3.28 11.08
CA TRP A 277 4.49 3.68 12.28
C TRP A 277 4.08 2.84 13.49
N ALA A 278 2.77 2.67 13.71
CA ALA A 278 2.26 2.06 14.92
C ALA A 278 2.64 0.58 15.08
N ILE A 279 2.55 -0.22 14.01
CA ILE A 279 2.73 -1.68 14.08
C ILE A 279 3.68 -2.22 13.01
N GLY A 280 4.33 -1.35 12.23
CA GLY A 280 5.21 -1.78 11.15
C GLY A 280 4.43 -2.46 10.03
N LEU A 281 3.19 -2.03 9.76
CA LEU A 281 2.39 -2.61 8.69
C LEU A 281 3.04 -2.31 7.34
N CYS A 282 3.28 -3.36 6.55
CA CYS A 282 3.75 -3.26 5.18
C CYS A 282 2.53 -3.09 4.28
N ILE A 283 2.55 -2.04 3.46
CA ILE A 283 1.43 -1.65 2.60
C ILE A 283 1.90 -1.65 1.14
N ILE A 284 1.06 -2.18 0.25
CA ILE A 284 1.18 -1.98 -1.20
C ILE A 284 -0.03 -1.19 -1.68
N ASP A 285 0.23 0.09 -1.92
CA ASP A 285 -0.74 1.07 -2.38
C ASP A 285 -1.10 0.88 -3.85
N ASN A 286 -2.24 1.44 -4.23
CA ASN A 286 -2.73 1.49 -5.62
C ASN A 286 -2.76 0.13 -6.33
N SER A 287 -3.04 -0.97 -5.63
CA SER A 287 -3.08 -2.30 -6.26
C SER A 287 -4.22 -2.41 -7.29
N LEU A 288 -3.98 -3.08 -8.40
CA LEU A 288 -4.99 -3.41 -9.42
C LEU A 288 -5.67 -4.74 -9.08
N LEU A 289 -6.69 -4.68 -8.23
CA LEU A 289 -7.31 -5.89 -7.66
C LEU A 289 -8.53 -6.43 -8.42
N GLY A 290 -9.15 -5.63 -9.30
CA GLY A 290 -10.33 -6.03 -10.07
C GLY A 290 -10.14 -7.28 -10.95
N PRO A 291 -9.06 -7.37 -11.75
CA PRO A 291 -8.74 -8.59 -12.52
C PRO A 291 -8.54 -9.82 -11.62
N ALA A 292 -7.88 -9.66 -10.47
CA ALA A 292 -7.69 -10.74 -9.51
C ALA A 292 -9.02 -11.19 -8.88
N ALA A 293 -9.87 -10.24 -8.46
CA ALA A 293 -11.19 -10.53 -7.93
C ALA A 293 -12.07 -11.30 -8.94
N ALA A 294 -11.99 -10.93 -10.23
CA ALA A 294 -12.69 -11.65 -11.29
C ALA A 294 -12.14 -13.07 -11.50
N ALA A 295 -10.82 -13.23 -11.55
CA ALA A 295 -10.19 -14.51 -11.86
C ALA A 295 -10.29 -15.52 -10.71
N LEU A 296 -10.13 -15.08 -9.46
CA LEU A 296 -10.34 -15.91 -8.27
C LEU A 296 -11.80 -16.37 -8.18
N ARG A 297 -12.76 -15.48 -8.47
CA ARG A 297 -14.18 -15.80 -8.51
C ARG A 297 -14.50 -16.87 -9.56
N GLU A 298 -13.95 -16.74 -10.77
CA GLU A 298 -14.09 -17.76 -11.82
C GLU A 298 -13.52 -19.11 -11.37
N ALA A 299 -12.40 -19.08 -10.64
CA ALA A 299 -11.76 -20.25 -10.07
C ALA A 299 -12.45 -20.81 -8.81
N GLY A 300 -13.49 -20.14 -8.28
CA GLY A 300 -14.21 -20.58 -7.07
C GLY A 300 -13.36 -20.51 -5.79
N THR A 301 -12.40 -19.59 -5.71
CA THR A 301 -11.53 -19.37 -4.55
C THR A 301 -11.44 -17.89 -4.22
N SER A 302 -10.94 -17.55 -3.03
CA SER A 302 -10.56 -16.19 -2.62
C SER A 302 -9.08 -16.10 -2.23
N VAL A 303 -8.32 -17.18 -2.44
CA VAL A 303 -6.93 -17.30 -2.00
C VAL A 303 -5.99 -17.66 -3.15
N GLY A 304 -4.74 -17.23 -3.01
CA GLY A 304 -3.63 -17.61 -3.86
C GLY A 304 -2.30 -17.42 -3.12
N GLN A 305 -1.20 -17.86 -3.71
CA GLN A 305 0.14 -17.47 -3.29
C GLN A 305 0.44 -16.07 -3.80
N LEU A 306 0.64 -15.13 -2.89
CA LEU A 306 1.16 -13.80 -3.22
C LEU A 306 2.68 -13.84 -3.18
N VAL A 307 3.31 -13.26 -4.20
CA VAL A 307 4.76 -12.96 -4.22
C VAL A 307 4.93 -11.47 -4.48
N ALA A 308 5.64 -10.78 -3.59
CA ALA A 308 5.95 -9.36 -3.69
C ALA A 308 7.44 -9.13 -3.41
N ALA A 309 8.26 -9.01 -4.45
CA ALA A 309 9.70 -8.82 -4.31
C ALA A 309 10.09 -7.35 -4.57
N PRO A 310 10.30 -6.52 -3.53
CA PRO A 310 10.74 -5.14 -3.73
C PRO A 310 12.19 -5.09 -4.21
N ALA A 311 12.54 -4.07 -5.02
CA ALA A 311 13.94 -3.82 -5.33
C ALA A 311 14.69 -3.39 -4.05
N ALA A 312 15.88 -3.96 -3.84
CA ALA A 312 16.71 -3.67 -2.67
C ALA A 312 17.43 -2.32 -2.83
N ILE A 313 16.71 -1.22 -2.67
CA ILE A 313 17.24 0.14 -2.79
C ILE A 313 17.57 0.67 -1.39
N HIS A 314 18.84 0.98 -1.16
CA HIS A 314 19.30 1.56 0.10
C HIS A 314 18.66 2.95 0.31
N ARG A 315 18.17 3.21 1.52
CA ARG A 315 17.47 4.45 1.95
C ARG A 315 16.17 4.78 1.22
N SER A 316 15.66 3.86 0.40
CA SER A 316 14.34 4.02 -0.22
C SER A 316 13.26 3.83 0.84
N THR A 317 12.36 4.82 0.92
CA THR A 317 11.14 4.81 1.72
C THR A 317 10.01 4.01 1.05
N GLY A 318 10.17 3.68 -0.22
CA GLY A 318 9.26 2.86 -1.00
C GLY A 318 9.76 2.59 -2.41
N VAL A 319 9.13 1.64 -3.09
CA VAL A 319 9.52 1.22 -4.45
C VAL A 319 8.31 0.81 -5.26
N LEU A 320 8.33 1.10 -6.57
CA LEU A 320 7.36 0.52 -7.49
C LEU A 320 7.53 -1.00 -7.51
N ILE A 321 6.40 -1.72 -7.52
CA ILE A 321 6.44 -3.16 -7.39
C ILE A 321 5.30 -3.80 -8.18
N ASN A 322 5.56 -4.98 -8.73
CA ASN A 322 4.55 -5.85 -9.29
C ASN A 322 4.32 -7.06 -8.36
N PRO A 323 3.27 -7.03 -7.51
CA PRO A 323 2.87 -8.20 -6.77
C PRO A 323 2.18 -9.19 -7.71
N LEU A 324 2.60 -10.45 -7.66
CA LEU A 324 1.97 -11.53 -8.42
C LEU A 324 1.14 -12.41 -7.49
N LEU A 325 -0.12 -12.64 -7.86
CA LEU A 325 -0.97 -13.62 -7.19
C LEU A 325 -1.11 -14.87 -8.06
N LEU A 326 -0.63 -16.00 -7.55
CA LEU A 326 -0.71 -17.30 -8.18
C LEU A 326 -1.83 -18.13 -7.53
N PHE A 327 -2.68 -18.78 -8.31
CA PHE A 327 -3.81 -19.57 -7.79
C PHE A 327 -4.13 -20.76 -8.70
#